data_AF-A0A3R7D7B3-F1
#
_entry.id   AF-A0A3R7D7B3-F1
#
_cell.length_a   1.000
_cell.length_b   1.000
_cell.length_c   1.000
_cell.angle_alpha   90.00
_cell.angle_beta   90.00
_cell.angle_gamma   90.00
#
_symmetry.space_group_name_H-M   'P 1'
#
loop_
_entity.id
_entity.type
_entity.pdbx_description
1 polymer ?
#
loop_
_entity_poly.entity_id
_entity_poly.type
_entity_poly.pdbx_seq_one_letter_code
_entity_poly.pdbx_strand_id
1 'polypeptide(L)'
;MKLLHGITAPAGEGTVLEVHLDLERTTPVFDSWLGSVGFEGDPFTIFYPAWCTRHMTGRMRTRKEDLAIILPEVNALIANAMKEAKSHGIDLYSEVELVRDIKRFSPPESRHSDAVLDSLCFSSTGRFGTAKADVHVEFPSGEVSPEVREYLTGKKFYWVATPPSAHFPAEEIATLQTSTYKAAEEVYRLLSAKPLRGCTAIHLEQKLSMAATRAGLPMPETIEVTGW
;
A
#
# COMPACT_ATOMS: atom_id res chain seq x y z
N MET A 1 3.69 -18.73 -17.88
CA MET A 1 4.28 -17.50 -17.31
C MET A 1 3.23 -16.87 -16.42
N LYS A 2 3.54 -16.67 -15.14
CA LYS A 2 2.66 -15.99 -14.19
C LYS A 2 3.31 -14.64 -13.91
N LEU A 3 2.76 -13.58 -14.50
CA LEU A 3 3.38 -12.24 -14.53
C LEU A 3 3.61 -11.67 -13.12
N LEU A 4 2.80 -12.12 -12.15
CA LEU A 4 2.78 -11.61 -10.77
C LEU A 4 2.86 -12.69 -9.67
N HIS A 5 3.06 -13.99 -10.02
CA HIS A 5 3.27 -15.02 -8.98
C HIS A 5 4.56 -14.74 -8.23
N GLY A 6 4.56 -14.88 -6.90
CA GLY A 6 5.76 -14.76 -6.10
C GLY A 6 6.91 -15.58 -6.71
N ILE A 7 8.00 -14.90 -7.08
CA ILE A 7 9.26 -15.54 -7.48
C ILE A 7 10.31 -15.19 -6.43
N THR A 8 10.84 -16.25 -5.81
CA THR A 8 12.16 -16.27 -5.17
C THR A 8 13.20 -15.59 -6.05
N ALA A 9 13.63 -14.39 -5.67
CA ALA A 9 14.70 -13.65 -6.33
C ALA A 9 15.98 -13.71 -5.48
N PRO A 10 17.18 -13.71 -6.11
CA PRO A 10 18.43 -13.58 -5.38
C PRO A 10 18.48 -12.26 -4.61
N ALA A 11 19.09 -12.26 -3.42
CA ALA A 11 19.23 -11.06 -2.61
C ALA A 11 20.08 -10.00 -3.32
N GLY A 12 19.64 -8.73 -3.33
CA GLY A 12 20.54 -7.59 -3.51
C GLY A 12 20.10 -6.48 -4.44
N GLU A 13 19.33 -6.72 -5.51
CA GLU A 13 19.01 -5.67 -6.50
C GLU A 13 17.59 -5.81 -7.08
N GLY A 14 16.82 -4.72 -7.00
CA GLY A 14 15.51 -4.57 -7.65
C GLY A 14 14.48 -3.82 -6.80
N THR A 15 13.83 -2.81 -7.40
CA THR A 15 12.61 -2.20 -6.87
C THR A 15 11.46 -3.21 -6.92
N VAL A 16 10.57 -3.22 -5.94
CA VAL A 16 9.39 -4.08 -5.96
C VAL A 16 8.25 -3.32 -6.65
N LEU A 17 7.67 -3.92 -7.67
CA LEU A 17 6.42 -3.46 -8.28
C LEU A 17 5.29 -4.29 -7.66
N GLU A 18 4.33 -3.62 -7.04
CA GLU A 18 3.16 -4.20 -6.42
C GLU A 18 1.91 -3.77 -7.18
N VAL A 19 0.94 -4.68 -7.26
CA VAL A 19 -0.36 -4.41 -7.83
C VAL A 19 -1.40 -4.85 -6.80
N HIS A 20 -2.05 -3.87 -6.18
CA HIS A 20 -3.10 -4.07 -5.21
C HIS A 20 -4.45 -4.11 -5.93
N LEU A 21 -5.30 -5.06 -5.55
CA LEU A 21 -6.68 -5.19 -6.02
C LEU A 21 -7.62 -5.23 -4.80
N ASP A 22 -8.55 -4.28 -4.72
CA ASP A 22 -9.60 -4.21 -3.71
C ASP A 22 -10.97 -4.51 -4.32
N LEU A 23 -11.73 -5.43 -3.73
CA LEU A 23 -12.97 -5.97 -4.31
C LEU A 23 -14.18 -5.93 -3.35
N GLU A 24 -15.35 -5.47 -3.83
CA GLU A 24 -16.56 -5.24 -2.99
C GLU A 24 -17.34 -6.53 -2.69
N ARG A 25 -17.16 -7.54 -3.54
CA ARG A 25 -17.64 -8.92 -3.43
C ARG A 25 -16.94 -9.70 -4.54
N THR A 26 -16.29 -10.81 -4.22
CA THR A 26 -15.65 -11.67 -5.23
C THR A 26 -16.39 -12.99 -5.39
N THR A 27 -16.06 -13.75 -6.44
CA THR A 27 -16.52 -15.12 -6.64
C THR A 27 -15.32 -16.09 -6.64
N PRO A 28 -15.49 -17.36 -6.23
CA PRO A 28 -14.40 -18.34 -6.31
C PRO A 28 -13.81 -18.51 -7.71
N VAL A 29 -14.64 -18.32 -8.76
CA VAL A 29 -14.21 -18.38 -10.16
C VAL A 29 -13.29 -17.21 -10.49
N PHE A 30 -13.68 -15.99 -10.10
CA PHE A 30 -12.88 -14.80 -10.33
C PHE A 30 -11.58 -14.80 -9.52
N ASP A 31 -11.64 -15.20 -8.24
CA ASP A 31 -10.46 -15.40 -7.39
C ASP A 31 -9.50 -16.43 -7.97
N SER A 32 -10.02 -17.56 -8.48
CA SER A 32 -9.20 -18.58 -9.13
C SER A 32 -8.56 -18.05 -10.41
N TRP A 33 -9.27 -17.21 -11.17
CA TRP A 33 -8.71 -16.57 -12.36
C TRP A 33 -7.60 -15.58 -11.99
N LEU A 34 -7.83 -14.69 -11.02
CA LEU A 34 -6.82 -13.78 -10.47
C LEU A 34 -5.59 -14.54 -9.95
N GLY A 35 -5.81 -15.64 -9.24
CA GLY A 35 -4.76 -16.57 -8.80
C GLY A 35 -3.99 -17.20 -9.96
N SER A 36 -4.63 -17.47 -11.10
CA SER A 36 -3.95 -18.02 -12.28
C SER A 36 -3.01 -17.01 -12.96
N VAL A 37 -3.29 -15.71 -12.84
CA VAL A 37 -2.47 -14.62 -13.42
C VAL A 37 -1.49 -14.00 -12.43
N GLY A 38 -1.56 -14.37 -11.15
CA GLY A 38 -0.55 -14.08 -10.14
C GLY A 38 -0.92 -13.11 -9.05
N PHE A 39 -2.21 -12.94 -8.78
CA PHE A 39 -2.64 -12.30 -7.55
C PHE A 39 -2.80 -13.33 -6.45
N GLU A 40 -2.31 -12.99 -5.28
CA GLU A 40 -2.46 -13.77 -4.06
C GLU A 40 -3.39 -13.02 -3.11
N GLY A 41 -4.23 -13.74 -2.36
CA GLY A 41 -5.08 -13.10 -1.37
C GLY A 41 -4.25 -12.66 -0.16
N ASP A 42 -4.31 -11.39 0.19
CA ASP A 42 -3.64 -10.92 1.41
C ASP A 42 -4.53 -11.18 2.64
N PRO A 43 -3.91 -11.42 3.81
CA PRO A 43 -4.67 -11.81 5.00
C PRO A 43 -5.40 -10.65 5.68
N PHE A 44 -5.30 -9.41 5.19
CA PHE A 44 -5.86 -8.22 5.85
C PHE A 44 -7.31 -8.42 6.32
N THR A 45 -7.56 -8.03 7.58
CA THR A 45 -8.90 -8.16 8.21
C THR A 45 -9.65 -6.84 8.31
N ILE A 46 -8.93 -5.73 8.15
CA ILE A 46 -9.48 -4.38 8.10
C ILE A 46 -9.14 -3.83 6.73
N PHE A 47 -10.17 -3.54 5.93
CA PHE A 47 -9.99 -2.98 4.60
C PHE A 47 -10.28 -1.48 4.60
N TYR A 48 -9.42 -0.74 3.92
CA TYR A 48 -9.71 0.63 3.54
C TYR A 48 -9.53 0.74 2.02
N PRO A 49 -10.58 1.06 1.25
CA PRO A 49 -11.92 1.48 1.66
C PRO A 49 -12.77 0.40 2.36
N ALA A 50 -13.68 0.81 3.27
CA ALA A 50 -14.50 -0.11 4.07
C ALA A 50 -15.53 -0.95 3.28
N TRP A 51 -15.76 -0.63 2.00
CA TRP A 51 -16.60 -1.46 1.12
C TRP A 51 -15.86 -2.72 0.64
N CYS A 52 -14.53 -2.72 0.68
CA CYS A 52 -13.74 -3.85 0.23
C CYS A 52 -13.93 -5.04 1.19
N THR A 53 -14.11 -6.22 0.59
CA THR A 53 -14.28 -7.50 1.30
C THR A 53 -13.14 -8.48 1.03
N ARG A 54 -12.29 -8.15 0.04
CA ARG A 54 -11.17 -8.97 -0.41
C ARG A 54 -10.09 -8.06 -0.96
N HIS A 55 -8.87 -8.20 -0.42
CA HIS A 55 -7.67 -7.61 -0.98
C HIS A 55 -6.83 -8.71 -1.61
N MET A 56 -6.35 -8.48 -2.82
CA MET A 56 -5.40 -9.37 -3.49
C MET A 56 -4.24 -8.56 -4.02
N THR A 57 -3.03 -9.10 -3.87
CA THR A 57 -1.82 -8.41 -4.30
C THR A 57 -1.04 -9.30 -5.24
N GLY A 58 -0.56 -8.72 -6.34
CA GLY A 58 0.42 -9.32 -7.23
C GLY A 58 1.73 -8.56 -7.11
N ARG A 59 2.86 -9.26 -6.98
CA ARG A 59 4.15 -8.63 -6.73
C ARG A 59 5.20 -9.14 -7.69
N MET A 60 6.07 -8.26 -8.16
CA MET A 60 7.26 -8.64 -8.92
C MET A 60 8.46 -7.75 -8.57
N ARG A 61 9.65 -8.35 -8.50
CA ARG A 61 10.88 -7.56 -8.45
C ARG A 61 11.30 -7.19 -9.87
N THR A 62 11.67 -5.94 -10.06
CA THR A 62 12.09 -5.40 -11.35
C THR A 62 13.23 -4.39 -11.19
N ARG A 63 14.08 -4.28 -12.21
CA ARG A 63 15.08 -3.21 -12.27
C ARG A 63 14.42 -1.94 -12.79
N LYS A 64 14.99 -0.80 -12.43
CA LYS A 64 14.43 0.51 -12.78
C LYS A 64 14.40 0.72 -14.29
N GLU A 65 15.41 0.24 -15.01
CA GLU A 65 15.53 0.30 -16.46
C GLU A 65 14.48 -0.55 -17.20
N ASP A 66 13.99 -1.62 -16.58
CA ASP A 66 13.02 -2.54 -17.19
C ASP A 66 11.56 -2.06 -17.03
N LEU A 67 11.32 -1.05 -16.20
CA LEU A 67 9.97 -0.50 -15.93
C LEU A 67 9.26 -0.03 -17.21
N ALA A 68 9.99 0.55 -18.16
CA ALA A 68 9.40 1.03 -19.42
C ALA A 68 8.81 -0.11 -20.27
N ILE A 69 9.31 -1.34 -20.10
CA ILE A 69 8.85 -2.54 -20.82
C ILE A 69 7.75 -3.24 -20.01
N ILE A 70 7.90 -3.32 -18.69
CA ILE A 70 7.02 -4.08 -17.80
C ILE A 70 5.69 -3.35 -17.54
N LEU A 71 5.71 -2.01 -17.36
CA LEU A 71 4.50 -1.26 -17.02
C LEU A 71 3.39 -1.38 -18.07
N PRO A 72 3.65 -1.37 -19.40
CA PRO A 72 2.63 -1.68 -20.40
C PRO A 72 1.97 -3.05 -20.21
N GLU A 73 2.74 -4.09 -19.90
CA GLU A 73 2.22 -5.44 -19.68
C GLU A 73 1.36 -5.53 -18.41
N VAL A 74 1.80 -4.91 -17.32
CA VAL A 74 1.05 -4.82 -16.07
C VAL A 74 -0.25 -4.04 -16.26
N ASN A 75 -0.20 -2.89 -16.94
CA ASN A 75 -1.40 -2.12 -17.25
C ASN A 75 -2.37 -2.88 -18.16
N ALA A 76 -1.87 -3.69 -19.11
CA ALA A 76 -2.72 -4.55 -19.92
C ALA A 76 -3.38 -5.67 -19.10
N LEU A 77 -2.64 -6.27 -18.15
CA LEU A 77 -3.18 -7.25 -17.21
C LEU A 77 -4.28 -6.63 -16.33
N ILE A 78 -4.07 -5.41 -15.82
CA ILE A 78 -5.08 -4.70 -15.02
C ILE A 78 -6.29 -4.33 -15.86
N ALA A 79 -6.10 -3.87 -17.10
CA ALA A 79 -7.22 -3.61 -18.00
C ALA A 79 -8.07 -4.87 -18.26
N ASN A 80 -7.41 -6.03 -18.38
CA ASN A 80 -8.10 -7.32 -18.49
C ASN A 80 -8.83 -7.68 -17.18
N ALA A 81 -8.21 -7.50 -16.02
CA ALA A 81 -8.84 -7.74 -14.72
C ALA A 81 -10.05 -6.83 -14.49
N MET A 82 -9.97 -5.56 -14.88
CA MET A 82 -11.09 -4.61 -14.84
C MET A 82 -12.23 -5.02 -15.77
N LYS A 83 -11.91 -5.49 -16.98
CA LYS A 83 -12.92 -5.98 -17.94
C LYS A 83 -13.61 -7.23 -17.43
N GLU A 84 -12.85 -8.15 -16.86
CA GLU A 84 -13.38 -9.38 -16.29
C GLU A 84 -14.22 -9.06 -15.05
N ALA A 85 -13.74 -8.25 -14.10
CA ALA A 85 -14.54 -7.82 -12.95
C ALA A 85 -15.90 -7.23 -13.37
N LYS A 86 -15.93 -6.39 -14.41
CA LYS A 86 -17.17 -5.85 -15.00
C LYS A 86 -18.11 -6.94 -15.54
N SER A 87 -17.59 -7.97 -16.19
CA SER A 87 -18.41 -9.06 -16.73
C SER A 87 -19.07 -9.90 -15.63
N HIS A 88 -18.43 -9.95 -14.44
CA HIS A 88 -18.96 -10.60 -13.24
C HIS A 88 -19.77 -9.67 -12.33
N GLY A 89 -19.91 -8.38 -12.68
CA GLY A 89 -20.59 -7.39 -11.82
C GLY A 89 -19.84 -7.09 -10.52
N ILE A 90 -18.52 -7.26 -10.52
CA ILE A 90 -17.64 -7.02 -9.38
C ILE A 90 -17.11 -5.59 -9.44
N ASP A 91 -17.28 -4.85 -8.34
CA ASP A 91 -16.59 -3.58 -8.15
C ASP A 91 -15.15 -3.86 -7.70
N LEU A 92 -14.21 -3.35 -8.50
CA LEU A 92 -12.78 -3.57 -8.33
C LEU A 92 -12.05 -2.24 -8.47
N TYR A 93 -11.17 -2.00 -7.50
CA TYR A 93 -10.20 -0.93 -7.50
C TYR A 93 -8.79 -1.51 -7.59
N SER A 94 -7.90 -0.85 -8.32
CA SER A 94 -6.52 -1.30 -8.47
C SER A 94 -5.52 -0.15 -8.36
N GLU A 95 -4.40 -0.45 -7.68
CA GLU A 95 -3.21 0.40 -7.59
C GLU A 95 -2.02 -0.35 -8.16
N VAL A 96 -1.21 0.32 -8.97
CA VAL A 96 0.14 -0.13 -9.31
C VAL A 96 1.12 0.75 -8.56
N GLU A 97 1.93 0.12 -7.74
CA GLU A 97 2.85 0.79 -6.83
C GLU A 97 4.27 0.30 -7.04
N LEU A 98 5.21 1.21 -6.88
CA LEU A 98 6.62 0.89 -6.91
C LEU A 98 7.20 1.19 -5.54
N VAL A 99 7.64 0.16 -4.82
CA VAL A 99 8.37 0.32 -3.57
C VAL A 99 9.71 0.96 -3.87
N ARG A 100 9.86 2.22 -3.47
CA ARG A 100 11.02 3.07 -3.74
C ARG A 100 12.09 2.88 -2.69
N ASP A 101 11.69 2.74 -1.44
CA ASP A 101 12.60 2.56 -0.32
C ASP A 101 11.90 1.86 0.85
N ILE A 102 12.68 1.13 1.63
CA ILE A 102 12.25 0.45 2.86
C ILE A 102 13.30 0.71 3.93
N LYS A 103 12.93 1.45 4.97
CA LYS A 103 13.73 1.59 6.18
C LYS A 103 13.27 0.59 7.23
N ARG A 104 14.07 -0.44 7.51
CA ARG A 104 13.82 -1.36 8.63
C ARG A 104 14.51 -0.87 9.90
N PHE A 105 13.86 -1.09 11.03
CA PHE A 105 14.36 -0.81 12.36
C PHE A 105 14.46 -2.13 13.13
N SER A 106 15.57 -2.32 13.84
CA SER A 106 15.66 -3.38 14.84
C SER A 106 14.73 -3.03 16.02
N PRO A 107 14.14 -4.02 16.72
CA PRO A 107 13.35 -3.75 17.92
C PRO A 107 14.22 -2.98 18.93
N PRO A 108 13.70 -1.92 19.57
CA PRO A 108 14.53 -0.75 19.82
C PRO A 108 15.30 -0.75 21.15
N GLU A 109 16.59 -0.42 21.06
CA GLU A 109 17.31 0.25 22.14
C GLU A 109 16.96 1.76 22.12
N SER A 110 15.95 2.13 22.91
CA SER A 110 15.71 3.45 23.50
C SER A 110 16.16 4.71 22.72
N ARG A 111 15.30 5.24 21.83
CA ARG A 111 15.15 6.69 21.51
C ARG A 111 14.00 6.88 20.51
N HIS A 112 12.80 7.13 21.02
CA HIS A 112 11.60 7.40 20.21
C HIS A 112 10.97 8.74 20.59
N SER A 113 10.39 9.43 19.60
CA SER A 113 9.71 10.72 19.78
C SER A 113 8.47 10.76 18.92
N ASP A 114 7.32 11.07 19.53
CA ASP A 114 6.05 11.12 18.79
C ASP A 114 5.87 12.45 18.04
N ALA A 115 6.59 13.53 18.39
CA ALA A 115 6.47 14.85 17.75
C ALA A 115 7.11 14.98 16.33
N VAL A 116 7.45 13.87 15.67
CA VAL A 116 8.29 13.87 14.45
C VAL A 116 7.60 14.49 13.22
N LEU A 117 6.28 14.43 13.12
CA LEU A 117 5.48 15.01 12.02
C LEU A 117 4.83 16.35 12.36
N ASP A 118 5.18 17.00 13.47
CA ASP A 118 4.52 18.23 13.92
C ASP A 118 4.88 19.48 13.11
N SER A 119 5.96 19.43 12.33
CA SER A 119 6.33 20.49 11.38
C SER A 119 5.53 20.46 10.07
N LEU A 120 4.67 19.46 9.88
CA LEU A 120 3.90 19.26 8.65
C LEU A 120 2.40 19.52 8.89
N CYS A 121 1.76 20.13 7.90
CA CYS A 121 0.31 20.27 7.81
C CYS A 121 -0.26 19.17 6.91
N PHE A 122 -1.45 18.66 7.26
CA PHE A 122 -2.11 17.55 6.57
C PHE A 122 -3.56 17.95 6.26
N SER A 123 -3.92 18.00 4.99
CA SER A 123 -5.28 18.30 4.54
C SER A 123 -5.80 17.25 3.57
N SER A 124 -7.02 16.79 3.79
CA SER A 124 -7.65 15.78 2.94
C SER A 124 -8.14 16.36 1.61
N THR A 125 -7.93 15.61 0.53
CA THR A 125 -8.48 15.84 -0.80
C THR A 125 -9.16 14.57 -1.32
N GLY A 126 -10.36 14.71 -1.87
CA GLY A 126 -11.23 13.57 -2.21
C GLY A 126 -11.31 13.23 -3.70
N ARG A 127 -10.22 13.33 -4.46
CA ARG A 127 -10.27 13.11 -5.92
C ARG A 127 -9.70 11.74 -6.31
N PHE A 128 -10.41 11.02 -7.16
CA PHE A 128 -9.91 9.75 -7.69
C PHE A 128 -8.60 9.97 -8.45
N GLY A 129 -7.63 9.07 -8.26
CA GLY A 129 -6.36 9.10 -8.98
C GLY A 129 -5.39 10.22 -8.56
N THR A 130 -5.72 11.00 -7.52
CA THR A 130 -4.82 12.08 -7.06
C THR A 130 -3.71 11.60 -6.15
N ALA A 131 -3.87 10.45 -5.49
CA ALA A 131 -2.79 9.85 -4.74
C ALA A 131 -1.62 9.53 -5.70
N LYS A 132 -0.40 9.87 -5.27
CA LYS A 132 0.84 9.68 -6.04
C LYS A 132 1.86 8.84 -5.32
N ALA A 133 1.73 8.71 -4.01
CA ALA A 133 2.67 7.95 -3.20
C ALA A 133 2.07 7.67 -1.83
N ASP A 134 2.47 6.53 -1.28
CA ASP A 134 2.07 6.08 0.04
C ASP A 134 3.29 6.02 0.96
N VAL A 135 3.05 6.32 2.22
CA VAL A 135 4.00 6.04 3.31
C VAL A 135 3.32 5.04 4.24
N HIS A 136 3.91 3.85 4.35
CA HIS A 136 3.47 2.83 5.29
C HIS A 136 4.39 2.83 6.50
N VAL A 137 3.83 2.81 7.69
CA VAL A 137 4.55 2.66 8.96
C VAL A 137 4.10 1.36 9.59
N GLU A 138 5.01 0.41 9.70
CA GLU A 138 4.76 -0.94 10.20
C GLU A 138 5.07 -1.04 11.69
N PHE A 139 4.24 -1.79 12.39
CA PHE A 139 4.39 -2.12 13.79
C PHE A 139 4.05 -3.60 14.02
N PRO A 140 4.61 -4.24 15.07
CA PRO A 140 4.16 -5.54 15.50
C PRO A 140 2.69 -5.46 15.96
N SER A 141 1.89 -6.43 15.57
CA SER A 141 0.48 -6.48 15.93
C SER A 141 0.26 -6.53 17.43
N GLY A 142 -0.62 -5.65 17.92
CA GLY A 142 -0.97 -5.54 19.33
C GLY A 142 0.04 -4.75 20.17
N GLU A 143 1.14 -4.29 19.57
CA GLU A 143 2.19 -3.51 20.26
C GLU A 143 2.08 -2.00 20.02
N VAL A 144 1.18 -1.55 19.14
CA VAL A 144 0.96 -0.12 18.89
C VAL A 144 0.25 0.53 20.07
N SER A 145 0.92 1.45 20.74
CA SER A 145 0.33 2.17 21.87
C SER A 145 -0.81 3.09 21.41
N PRO A 146 -1.84 3.33 22.24
CA PRO A 146 -2.95 4.23 21.91
C PRO A 146 -2.48 5.63 21.49
N GLU A 147 -1.42 6.15 22.11
CA GLU A 147 -0.87 7.47 21.79
C GLU A 147 -0.31 7.54 20.38
N VAL A 148 0.40 6.49 19.92
CA VAL A 148 0.91 6.41 18.54
C VAL A 148 -0.26 6.32 17.55
N ARG A 149 -1.31 5.56 17.89
CA ARG A 149 -2.52 5.47 17.07
C ARG A 149 -3.19 6.82 16.92
N GLU A 150 -3.49 7.47 18.04
CA GLU A 150 -4.13 8.79 18.07
C GLU A 150 -3.29 9.83 17.34
N TYR A 151 -1.97 9.78 17.51
CA TYR A 151 -1.04 10.65 16.81
C TYR A 151 -1.14 10.49 15.29
N LEU A 152 -0.94 9.28 14.78
CA LEU A 152 -0.96 9.00 13.34
C LEU A 152 -2.34 9.25 12.71
N THR A 153 -3.42 8.89 13.41
CA THR A 153 -4.78 9.23 12.97
C THR A 153 -5.01 10.74 12.94
N GLY A 154 -4.48 11.49 13.91
CA GLY A 154 -4.46 12.96 13.89
C GLY A 154 -3.69 13.53 12.69
N LYS A 155 -2.67 12.82 12.20
CA LYS A 155 -1.92 13.11 10.96
C LYS A 155 -2.53 12.48 9.70
N LYS A 156 -3.80 12.04 9.75
CA LYS A 156 -4.57 11.49 8.64
C LYS A 156 -4.11 10.14 8.10
N PHE A 157 -3.25 9.42 8.83
CA PHE A 157 -2.98 8.03 8.50
C PHE A 157 -4.23 7.18 8.79
N TYR A 158 -4.54 6.25 7.90
CA TYR A 158 -5.51 5.20 8.14
C TYR A 158 -4.78 3.90 8.49
N TRP A 159 -5.47 3.01 9.20
CA TRP A 159 -4.88 1.78 9.72
C TRP A 159 -5.37 0.56 8.94
N VAL A 160 -4.44 -0.33 8.65
CA VAL A 160 -4.67 -1.65 8.07
C VAL A 160 -4.02 -2.67 9.00
N ALA A 161 -4.66 -3.82 9.22
CA ALA A 161 -4.15 -4.85 10.12
C ALA A 161 -4.19 -6.24 9.46
N THR A 162 -3.09 -6.98 9.58
CA THR A 162 -3.05 -8.40 9.23
C THR A 162 -3.35 -9.27 10.47
N PRO A 163 -4.18 -10.31 10.34
CA PRO A 163 -4.31 -11.34 11.36
C PRO A 163 -3.02 -12.18 11.40
N PRO A 164 -2.73 -12.82 12.54
CA PRO A 164 -1.65 -13.79 12.63
C PRO A 164 -1.86 -14.92 11.61
N SER A 165 -0.93 -15.10 10.68
CA SER A 165 -0.91 -16.24 9.76
C SER A 165 0.48 -16.85 9.68
N ALA A 166 0.58 -18.12 9.26
CA ALA A 166 1.87 -18.79 9.12
C ALA A 166 2.80 -18.16 8.06
N HIS A 167 2.27 -17.30 7.18
CA HIS A 167 2.98 -16.71 6.05
C HIS A 167 3.34 -15.24 6.22
N PHE A 168 2.67 -14.52 7.13
CA PHE A 168 2.91 -13.10 7.38
C PHE A 168 2.95 -12.85 8.90
N PRO A 169 3.97 -12.14 9.42
CA PRO A 169 3.90 -11.64 10.78
C PRO A 169 2.65 -10.79 10.93
N ALA A 170 2.01 -10.89 12.10
CA ALA A 170 0.90 -10.02 12.42
C ALA A 170 1.46 -8.58 12.52
N GLU A 171 1.02 -7.73 11.62
CA GLU A 171 1.51 -6.38 11.44
C GLU A 171 0.33 -5.41 11.44
N GLU A 172 0.57 -4.27 12.06
CA GLU A 172 -0.32 -3.12 11.97
C GLU A 172 0.38 -2.05 11.15
N ILE A 173 -0.29 -1.62 10.10
CA ILE A 173 0.27 -0.72 9.10
C ILE A 173 -0.55 0.55 9.10
N ALA A 174 0.07 1.65 9.49
CA ALA A 174 -0.49 2.97 9.29
C ALA A 174 -0.08 3.48 7.91
N THR A 175 -1.04 3.81 7.06
CA THR A 175 -0.81 4.26 5.69
C THR A 175 -1.26 5.70 5.50
N LEU A 176 -0.41 6.51 4.87
CA LEU A 176 -0.72 7.86 4.41
C LEU A 176 -0.63 7.91 2.89
N GLN A 177 -1.76 8.17 2.22
CA GLN A 177 -1.75 8.44 0.77
C GLN A 177 -1.55 9.92 0.53
N THR A 178 -0.55 10.30 -0.25
CA THR A 178 -0.20 11.70 -0.50
C THR A 178 -0.49 12.14 -1.92
N SER A 179 -0.80 13.43 -2.11
CA SER A 179 -1.07 14.02 -3.43
C SER A 179 0.16 14.19 -4.31
N THR A 180 1.37 14.08 -3.75
CA THR A 180 2.64 14.18 -4.48
C THR A 180 3.68 13.23 -3.90
N TYR A 181 4.55 12.68 -4.76
CA TYR A 181 5.66 11.85 -4.28
C TYR A 181 6.61 12.59 -3.34
N LYS A 182 6.85 13.88 -3.58
CA LYS A 182 7.73 14.71 -2.73
C LYS A 182 7.17 14.88 -1.30
N ALA A 183 5.85 15.00 -1.16
CA ALA A 183 5.19 15.03 0.14
C ALA A 183 5.40 13.72 0.91
N ALA A 184 5.18 12.55 0.27
CA ALA A 184 5.48 11.26 0.88
C ALA A 184 6.96 11.12 1.25
N GLU A 185 7.87 11.52 0.36
CA GLU A 185 9.31 11.48 0.62
C GLU A 185 9.71 12.33 1.85
N GLU A 186 9.08 13.48 2.04
CA GLU A 186 9.31 14.32 3.23
C GLU A 186 8.85 13.64 4.53
N VAL A 187 7.65 13.08 4.54
CA VAL A 187 7.10 12.31 5.67
C VAL A 187 7.99 11.09 5.96
N TYR A 188 8.33 10.32 4.92
CA TYR A 188 9.23 9.17 4.99
C TYR A 188 10.57 9.54 5.62
N ARG A 189 11.20 10.64 5.15
CA ARG A 189 12.50 11.10 5.65
C ARG A 189 12.43 11.49 7.13
N LEU A 190 11.38 12.19 7.56
CA LEU A 190 11.21 12.60 8.96
C LEU A 190 11.05 11.38 9.87
N LEU A 191 10.14 10.46 9.53
CA LEU A 191 9.91 9.23 10.29
C LEU A 191 11.16 8.33 10.27
N SER A 192 11.87 8.25 9.14
CA SER A 192 13.08 7.44 9.02
C SER A 192 14.23 7.95 9.89
N ALA A 193 14.34 9.28 10.07
CA ALA A 193 15.35 9.89 10.91
C ALA A 193 15.02 9.78 12.41
N LYS A 194 13.72 9.75 12.75
CA LYS A 194 13.21 9.67 14.13
C LYS A 194 11.95 8.78 14.16
N PRO A 195 12.09 7.45 14.22
CA PRO A 195 10.96 6.54 14.13
C PRO A 195 10.06 6.64 15.37
N LEU A 196 8.77 6.47 15.14
CA LEU A 196 7.76 6.37 16.20
C LEU A 196 8.05 5.14 17.08
N ARG A 197 7.53 5.18 18.31
CA ARG A 197 7.71 4.08 19.26
C ARG A 197 7.13 2.78 18.71
N GLY A 198 7.92 1.70 18.75
CA GLY A 198 7.48 0.37 18.30
C GLY A 198 7.45 0.18 16.78
N CYS A 199 7.81 1.20 16.00
CA CYS A 199 7.91 1.09 14.53
C CYS A 199 9.00 0.08 14.14
N THR A 200 8.65 -0.90 13.29
CA THR A 200 9.56 -1.93 12.77
C THR A 200 10.05 -1.64 11.36
N ALA A 201 9.24 -0.95 10.55
CA ALA A 201 9.67 -0.47 9.25
C ALA A 201 8.86 0.74 8.79
N ILE A 202 9.42 1.48 7.82
CA ILE A 202 8.69 2.50 7.06
C ILE A 202 8.97 2.25 5.58
N HIS A 203 7.91 2.21 4.76
CA HIS A 203 8.00 2.07 3.31
C HIS A 203 7.63 3.38 2.63
N LEU A 204 8.33 3.67 1.54
CA LEU A 204 7.95 4.72 0.60
C LEU A 204 7.58 4.08 -0.73
N GLU A 205 6.32 4.24 -1.12
CA GLU A 205 5.77 3.62 -2.32
C GLU A 205 5.28 4.70 -3.27
N GLN A 206 5.59 4.57 -4.56
CA GLN A 206 5.13 5.48 -5.59
C GLN A 206 3.96 4.86 -6.35
N LYS A 207 2.80 5.53 -6.35
CA LYS A 207 1.68 5.15 -7.21
C LYS A 207 1.99 5.50 -8.66
N LEU A 208 2.07 4.47 -9.50
CA LEU A 208 2.34 4.58 -10.94
C LEU A 208 1.05 4.68 -11.75
N SER A 209 0.03 3.91 -11.39
CA SER A 209 -1.29 3.98 -12.00
C SER A 209 -2.36 3.52 -11.02
N MET A 210 -3.58 4.00 -11.24
CA MET A 210 -4.78 3.61 -10.50
C MET A 210 -5.89 3.38 -11.51
N ALA A 211 -6.72 2.37 -11.28
CA ALA A 211 -7.86 2.06 -12.15
C ALA A 211 -9.04 1.56 -11.31
N ALA A 212 -10.25 1.74 -11.83
CA ALA A 212 -11.49 1.34 -11.17
C ALA A 212 -12.50 0.84 -12.20
N THR A 213 -13.37 -0.08 -11.80
CA THR A 213 -14.44 -0.58 -12.67
C THR A 213 -15.45 0.51 -13.02
N ARG A 214 -15.68 1.48 -12.14
CA ARG A 214 -16.56 2.62 -12.41
C ARG A 214 -16.06 3.90 -11.75
N ALA A 215 -16.50 5.03 -12.29
CA ALA A 215 -16.27 6.33 -11.66
C ALA A 215 -17.00 6.39 -10.30
N GLY A 216 -16.31 6.91 -9.28
CA GLY A 216 -16.91 7.16 -7.96
C GLY A 216 -16.95 5.96 -7.02
N LEU A 217 -16.15 4.91 -7.24
CA LEU A 217 -15.84 3.98 -6.15
C LEU A 217 -15.24 4.78 -4.97
N PRO A 218 -15.69 4.53 -3.72
CA PRO A 218 -15.07 5.18 -2.57
C PRO A 218 -13.60 4.83 -2.48
N MET A 219 -12.78 5.80 -2.09
CA MET A 219 -11.32 5.73 -2.12
C MET A 219 -10.75 6.28 -0.82
N PRO A 220 -9.56 5.84 -0.38
CA PRO A 220 -8.82 6.58 0.62
C PRO A 220 -8.67 8.03 0.21
N GLU A 221 -8.83 8.95 1.17
CA GLU A 221 -8.58 10.35 0.92
C GLU A 221 -7.11 10.54 0.57
N THR A 222 -6.84 11.30 -0.49
CA THR A 222 -5.49 11.74 -0.80
C THR A 222 -5.15 12.92 0.09
N ILE A 223 -4.05 12.86 0.82
CA ILE A 223 -3.62 13.90 1.74
C ILE A 223 -2.63 14.85 1.06
N GLU A 224 -2.91 16.14 1.10
CA GLU A 224 -1.94 17.19 0.84
C GLU A 224 -1.08 17.39 2.09
N VAL A 225 0.23 17.33 1.90
CA VAL A 225 1.21 17.58 2.96
C VAL A 225 2.02 18.82 2.61
N THR A 226 2.07 19.78 3.53
CA THR A 226 2.84 21.03 3.36
C THR A 226 3.66 21.32 4.61
N GLY A 227 4.87 21.85 4.44
CA GLY A 227 5.63 22.45 5.56
C GLY A 227 5.02 23.79 5.97
N TRP A 228 5.10 24.10 7.26
CA TRP A 228 4.80 25.44 7.78
C TRP A 228 5.91 26.44 7.42
#